data_AF-A0A1H8DUF2-F1
#
_entry.id   AF-A0A1H8DUF2-F1
#
_cell.length_a   1.000
_cell.length_b   1.000
_cell.length_c   1.000
_cell.angle_alpha   90.00
_cell.angle_beta   90.00
_cell.angle_gamma   90.00
#
_symmetry.space_group_name_H-M   'P 1'
#
loop_
_entity.id
_entity.type
_entity.pdbx_description
1 polymer ?
#
loop_
_entity_poly.entity_id
_entity_poly.type
_entity_poly.pdbx_seq_one_letter_code
_entity_poly.pdbx_strand_id
1 'polypeptide(L)' 'MGKPTKLGDFAKNLTKEKRTPLQMVVPVKDKPLTKKFLMNLPVETYEFLRKKAFEENTDMKTLILSAINEIYYKS' A
#
# COMPACT_ATOMS: atom_id res chain seq x y z
N MET A 1 5.33 -14.16 -59.97
CA MET A 1 4.18 -14.61 -59.16
C MET A 1 4.61 -14.68 -57.71
N GLY A 2 4.21 -13.72 -56.88
CA GLY A 2 4.53 -13.71 -55.45
C GLY A 2 3.64 -14.69 -54.68
N LYS A 3 4.22 -15.54 -53.83
CA LYS A 3 3.46 -16.49 -53.00
C LYS A 3 2.64 -15.72 -51.95
N PRO A 4 1.38 -16.08 -51.69
CA PRO A 4 0.57 -15.40 -50.68
C PRO A 4 1.13 -15.70 -49.29
N THR A 5 1.52 -14.66 -48.57
CA THR A 5 1.93 -14.76 -47.16
C THR A 5 0.73 -15.19 -46.32
N LYS A 6 0.88 -16.25 -45.54
CA LYS A 6 -0.19 -16.81 -44.70
C LYS A 6 -0.39 -15.90 -43.50
N LEU A 7 -1.65 -15.72 -43.08
CA LEU A 7 -2.06 -14.91 -41.94
C LEU A 7 -1.28 -15.22 -40.65
N GLY A 8 -0.78 -16.46 -40.51
CA GLY A 8 0.03 -16.92 -39.38
C GLY A 8 1.48 -16.41 -39.32
N ASP A 9 2.00 -15.80 -40.39
CA ASP A 9 3.37 -15.24 -40.39
C ASP A 9 3.41 -13.82 -39.79
N PHE A 10 2.27 -13.16 -39.58
CA PHE A 10 2.19 -11.86 -38.89
C PHE A 10 2.46 -11.98 -37.39
N ALA A 11 2.05 -13.09 -36.75
CA ALA A 11 2.21 -13.28 -35.31
C ALA A 11 3.66 -13.51 -34.87
N LYS A 12 4.53 -13.96 -35.80
CA LYS A 12 5.96 -14.21 -35.52
C LYS A 12 6.80 -12.93 -35.49
N ASN A 13 6.30 -11.84 -36.09
CA ASN A 13 6.97 -10.55 -36.19
C ASN A 13 6.43 -9.49 -35.20
N LEU A 14 5.52 -9.87 -34.30
CA LEU A 14 5.20 -9.07 -33.11
C LEU A 14 6.39 -9.16 -32.16
N THR A 15 7.40 -8.36 -32.45
CA THR A 15 8.53 -8.05 -31.59
C THR A 15 7.98 -7.74 -30.20
N LYS A 16 8.54 -8.42 -29.20
CA LYS A 16 8.22 -8.27 -27.78
C LYS A 16 8.09 -6.79 -27.44
N GLU A 17 6.85 -6.33 -27.32
CA GLU A 17 6.53 -4.92 -27.13
C GLU A 17 7.30 -4.40 -25.91
N LYS A 18 7.95 -3.24 -26.09
CA LYS A 18 8.56 -2.51 -24.98
C LYS A 18 7.45 -2.18 -23.99
N ARG A 19 7.46 -2.88 -22.84
CA ARG A 19 6.52 -2.66 -21.73
C ARG A 19 6.53 -1.19 -21.36
N THR A 20 5.35 -0.60 -21.22
CA THR A 20 5.20 0.81 -20.82
C THR A 20 5.75 0.99 -19.39
N PRO A 21 6.19 2.20 -18.99
CA PRO A 21 6.66 2.45 -17.63
C PRO A 21 5.64 2.06 -16.54
N LEU A 22 4.35 2.11 -16.86
CA LEU A 22 3.23 1.66 -16.01
C LEU A 22 3.21 0.14 -15.75
N GLN A 23 3.92 -0.65 -16.58
CA GLN A 23 4.12 -2.09 -16.42
C GLN A 23 5.43 -2.45 -15.72
N MET A 24 6.17 -1.46 -15.18
CA MET A 24 7.22 -1.76 -14.22
C MET A 24 6.56 -2.38 -12.99
N VAL A 25 6.81 -3.67 -12.79
CA VAL A 25 6.38 -4.41 -11.60
C VAL A 25 7.01 -3.72 -10.40
N VAL A 26 6.23 -2.85 -9.73
CA VAL A 26 6.67 -2.24 -8.49
C VAL A 26 6.89 -3.40 -7.51
N PRO A 27 8.10 -3.57 -6.95
CA PRO A 27 8.33 -4.61 -5.96
C PRO A 27 7.33 -4.38 -4.83
N VAL A 28 6.48 -5.38 -4.61
CA VAL A 28 5.52 -5.38 -3.51
C VAL A 28 6.35 -5.32 -2.24
N LYS A 29 6.40 -4.14 -1.60
CA LYS A 29 7.03 -4.02 -0.28
C LYS A 29 6.25 -4.93 0.66
N ASP A 30 6.94 -5.92 1.23
CA ASP A 30 6.37 -6.80 2.25
C ASP A 30 5.82 -5.94 3.38
N LYS A 31 4.50 -5.96 3.54
CA LYS A 31 3.86 -5.26 4.64
C LYS A 31 4.15 -6.04 5.92
N PRO A 32 4.45 -5.37 7.04
CA PRO A 32 4.64 -6.05 8.31
C PRO A 32 3.39 -6.84 8.67
N LEU A 33 3.60 -8.02 9.25
CA LEU A 33 2.52 -8.91 9.71
C LEU A 33 1.74 -8.19 10.83
N THR A 34 0.61 -7.59 10.47
CA THR A 34 -0.22 -6.80 11.40
C THR A 34 -1.58 -7.46 11.58
N LYS A 35 -2.09 -7.44 12.81
CA LYS A 35 -3.45 -7.87 13.14
C LYS A 35 -4.33 -6.65 13.40
N LYS A 36 -5.56 -6.69 12.89
CA LYS A 36 -6.60 -5.68 13.19
C LYS A 36 -7.39 -6.13 14.40
N PHE A 37 -7.75 -5.19 15.25
CA PHE A 37 -8.73 -5.39 16.32
C PHE A 37 -9.62 -4.16 16.40
N LEU A 38 -10.84 -4.36 16.90
CA LEU A 38 -11.78 -3.29 17.20
C LEU A 38 -11.69 -2.99 18.69
N MET A 39 -11.71 -1.70 19.04
CA MET A 39 -11.61 -1.24 20.42
C MET A 39 -12.72 -0.22 20.68
N ASN A 40 -13.45 -0.42 21.76
CA ASN A 40 -14.41 0.57 22.25
C ASN A 40 -13.68 1.54 23.17
N LEU A 41 -13.86 2.84 22.94
CA LEU A 41 -13.27 3.92 23.75
C LEU A 41 -14.39 4.73 24.41
N PRO A 42 -14.16 5.27 25.62
CA PRO A 42 -15.01 6.32 26.17
C PRO A 42 -15.06 7.52 25.21
N VAL A 43 -16.23 8.15 25.09
CA VAL A 43 -16.47 9.25 24.14
C VAL A 43 -15.49 10.40 24.34
N GLU A 44 -15.25 10.79 25.59
CA GLU A 44 -14.32 11.87 25.94
C GLU A 44 -12.89 11.57 25.48
N THR A 45 -12.44 10.32 25.67
CA THR A 45 -11.10 9.87 25.24
C THR A 45 -10.98 9.89 23.73
N TYR A 46 -12.03 9.48 23.01
CA TYR A 46 -12.05 9.51 21.55
C TYR A 46 -11.94 10.94 21.01
N GLU A 47 -12.75 11.86 21.51
CA GLU A 47 -12.72 13.27 21.06
C GLU A 47 -11.39 13.94 21.39
N PHE A 48 -10.81 13.64 22.56
CA PHE A 48 -9.47 14.10 22.92
C PHE A 48 -8.41 13.61 21.93
N LEU A 49 -8.37 12.31 21.63
CA LEU A 49 -7.41 11.72 20.69
C LEU A 49 -7.60 12.29 19.28
N ARG A 50 -8.84 12.50 18.85
CA ARG A 50 -9.16 13.10 17.56
C ARG A 50 -8.63 14.52 17.44
N LYS A 51 -8.84 15.35 18.46
CA LYS A 51 -8.32 16.73 18.50
C LYS A 51 -6.79 16.75 18.49
N LYS A 52 -6.17 15.92 19.33
CA LYS A 52 -4.71 15.82 19.41
C LYS A 52 -4.08 15.34 18.09
N ALA A 53 -4.71 14.37 17.42
CA ALA A 53 -4.27 13.89 16.11
C ALA A 53 -4.29 15.02 15.05
N PHE A 54 -5.32 15.86 15.10
CA PHE A 54 -5.42 17.03 14.21
C PHE A 54 -4.33 18.06 14.49
N GLU A 55 -4.08 18.39 15.77
CA GLU A 55 -3.05 19.35 16.17
C GLU A 55 -1.63 18.89 15.78
N GLU A 56 -1.35 17.59 15.91
CA GLU A 56 -0.05 17.00 15.60
C GLU A 56 0.11 16.58 14.12
N ASN A 57 -0.89 16.86 13.26
CA ASN A 57 -0.95 16.41 11.86
C ASN A 57 -0.66 14.90 11.69
N THR A 58 -1.22 14.09 12.59
CA THR A 58 -1.02 12.64 12.61
C THR A 58 -2.36 11.91 12.69
N ASP A 59 -2.34 10.58 12.74
CA ASP A 59 -3.53 9.74 12.92
C ASP A 59 -3.62 9.15 14.33
N MET A 60 -4.85 8.90 14.78
CA MET A 60 -5.10 8.33 16.12
C MET A 60 -4.36 7.00 16.34
N LYS A 61 -4.16 6.20 15.28
CA LYS A 61 -3.40 4.96 15.36
C LYS A 61 -1.94 5.22 15.72
N THR A 62 -1.28 6.21 15.11
CA THR A 62 0.11 6.54 15.43
C THR A 62 0.25 7.04 16.86
N LEU A 63 -0.70 7.85 17.35
CA LEU A 63 -0.73 8.27 18.75
C LEU A 63 -0.81 7.09 19.72
N ILE A 64 -1.74 6.16 19.48
CA ILE A 64 -1.93 4.98 20.33
C ILE A 64 -0.68 4.09 20.29
N LEU A 65 -0.13 3.82 19.10
CA LEU A 65 1.08 3.01 18.96
C LEU A 65 2.29 3.67 19.60
N SER A 66 2.42 5.00 19.51
CA SER A 66 3.48 5.76 20.16
C SER A 66 3.40 5.62 21.68
N ALA A 67 2.20 5.79 22.26
CA ALA A 67 1.99 5.62 23.70
C ALA A 67 2.28 4.19 24.17
N ILE A 68 1.86 3.18 23.40
CA ILE A 68 2.18 1.77 23.70
C ILE A 68 3.70 1.54 23.66
N ASN A 69 4.38 2.06 22.64
CA ASN A 69 5.83 1.95 22.51
C ASN A 69 6.54 2.64 23.69
N GLU A 70 6.07 3.80 24.10
CA GLU A 70 6.65 4.54 25.23
C GLU A 70 6.47 3.82 26.57
N ILE A 71 5.31 3.21 26.82
CA ILE A 71 5.02 2.56 28.09
C ILE A 71 5.65 1.16 28.18
N TYR A 72 5.61 0.39 27.09
CA TYR A 72 5.92 -1.04 27.13
C TYR A 72 7.22 -1.45 26.42
N TYR A 73 7.78 -0.60 25.54
CA TYR A 73 8.90 -0.97 24.68
C TYR A 73 10.11 -0.03 24.74
N LYS A 74 9.95 1.20 25.24
CA LYS A 74 11.07 2.09 25.60
C LYS A 74 11.59 1.67 26.99
N SER A 75 12.55 0.74 27.00
CA SER A 75 13.57 0.66 28.05
C SER A 75 14.81 1.45 27.60
#